data_AF-A0A8J7QDR0-F1
#
_entry.id   AF-A0A8J7QDR0-F1
#
_cell.length_a   1.000
_cell.length_b   1.000
_cell.length_c   1.000
_cell.angle_alpha   90.00
_cell.angle_beta   90.00
_cell.angle_gamma   90.00
#
_symmetry.space_group_name_H-M   'P 1'
#
loop_
_entity.id
_entity.type
_entity.pdbx_description
1 polymer ?
#
loop_
_entity_poly.entity_id
_entity_poly.type
_entity_poly.pdbx_seq_one_letter_code
_entity_poly.pdbx_strand_id
1 'polypeptide(L)'
;MSALSHLLDGLGTALSPTNLLWMLIGCVLGTVVGILPGLGSPAATLAVLLPLTLRLQPTTGLIMMAGIYHGAKFAGSTTAILLNIPTETSSVVLCYDGHELAKKGRAGPAMGMSAISGFIASTVGVIALTFTAPTIANLAVKFGPPEFASLMVFGLLLVISMAGKSPVKGFISMTLGLLVATVGVDLVSGSQRYTFGNINLYDGVQFITLTLGLFAVAEVLVNVERKRGKPLFSVPRKLRELLPTKQDLRRCAGAIGLGSVVGFIIGALPGGGSTIGSFVS
;
A
#
# COMPACT_ATOMS: atom_id res chain seq x y z
N MET A 1 -14.15 25.90 -12.63
CA MET A 1 -13.35 26.87 -11.84
C MET A 1 -13.22 26.49 -10.36
N SER A 2 -14.06 25.60 -9.78
CA SER A 2 -13.96 25.17 -8.37
C SER A 2 -12.85 24.16 -8.06
N ALA A 3 -12.56 23.19 -8.95
CA ALA A 3 -11.58 22.15 -8.67
C ALA A 3 -10.15 22.69 -8.48
N LEU A 4 -9.74 23.66 -9.31
CA LEU A 4 -8.42 24.26 -9.23
C LEU A 4 -8.25 25.12 -7.97
N SER A 5 -9.29 25.83 -7.54
CA SER A 5 -9.25 26.60 -6.29
C SER A 5 -9.15 25.70 -5.07
N HIS A 6 -9.91 24.59 -5.02
CA HIS A 6 -9.78 23.59 -3.95
C HIS A 6 -8.40 22.92 -3.95
N LEU A 7 -7.81 22.67 -5.13
CA LEU A 7 -6.46 22.13 -5.24
C LEU A 7 -5.42 23.10 -4.65
N LEU A 8 -5.51 24.38 -4.99
CA LEU A 8 -4.59 25.42 -4.50
C LEU A 8 -4.68 25.58 -2.98
N ASP A 9 -5.89 25.55 -2.42
CA ASP A 9 -6.13 25.66 -0.98
C ASP A 9 -5.58 24.42 -0.22
N GLY A 10 -5.83 23.23 -0.77
CA GLY A 10 -5.25 21.98 -0.26
C GLY A 10 -3.72 21.97 -0.31
N LEU A 11 -3.12 22.47 -1.40
CA LEU A 11 -1.67 22.64 -1.54
C LEU A 11 -1.11 23.61 -0.49
N GLY A 12 -1.80 24.73 -0.25
CA GLY A 12 -1.42 25.69 0.81
C GLY A 12 -1.41 25.04 2.19
N THR A 13 -2.44 24.23 2.49
CA THR A 13 -2.52 23.49 3.75
C THR A 13 -1.41 22.44 3.85
N ALA A 14 -1.16 21.68 2.79
CA ALA A 14 -0.13 20.64 2.77
C ALA A 14 1.29 21.19 2.90
N LEU A 15 1.57 22.37 2.32
CA LEU A 15 2.86 23.05 2.38
C LEU A 15 3.11 23.79 3.70
N SER A 16 2.16 23.79 4.63
CA SER A 16 2.39 24.37 5.94
C SER A 16 3.56 23.66 6.65
N PRO A 17 4.45 24.37 7.36
CA PRO A 17 5.62 23.78 8.00
C PRO A 17 5.28 22.62 8.95
N THR A 18 4.15 22.73 9.67
CA THR A 18 3.64 21.70 10.56
C THR A 18 3.30 20.43 9.80
N ASN A 19 2.58 20.53 8.68
CA ASN A 19 2.19 19.36 7.88
C ASN A 19 3.38 18.73 7.17
N LEU A 20 4.34 19.53 6.69
CA LEU A 20 5.59 19.01 6.13
C LEU A 20 6.42 18.25 7.17
N LEU A 21 6.48 18.74 8.41
CA LEU A 21 7.15 18.04 9.51
C LEU A 21 6.48 16.70 9.81
N TRP A 22 5.15 16.67 9.94
CA TRP A 22 4.42 15.43 10.18
C TRP A 22 4.47 14.45 9.01
N MET A 23 4.48 14.96 7.77
CA MET A 23 4.74 14.15 6.57
C MET A 23 6.14 13.52 6.63
N LEU A 24 7.17 14.28 7.01
CA LEU A 24 8.53 13.79 7.17
C LEU A 24 8.62 12.72 8.26
N ILE A 25 8.04 12.97 9.44
CA ILE A 25 7.95 12.00 10.53
C ILE A 25 7.26 10.72 10.04
N GLY A 26 6.13 10.87 9.34
CA GLY A 26 5.40 9.75 8.76
C GLY A 26 6.27 8.95 7.79
N CYS A 27 6.98 9.61 6.88
CA CYS A 27 7.88 8.97 5.92
C CYS A 27 9.01 8.21 6.60
N VAL A 28 9.63 8.78 7.64
CA VAL A 28 10.69 8.13 8.41
C VAL A 28 10.15 6.90 9.15
N LEU A 29 9.05 7.04 9.89
CA LEU A 29 8.42 5.92 10.60
C LEU A 29 7.99 4.82 9.64
N GLY A 30 7.35 5.18 8.53
CA GLY A 30 6.95 4.27 7.48
C GLY A 30 8.14 3.51 6.89
N THR A 31 9.26 4.19 6.68
CA THR A 31 10.49 3.55 6.17
C THR A 31 11.08 2.59 7.20
N VAL A 32 11.18 3.00 8.46
CA VAL A 32 11.76 2.17 9.54
C VAL A 32 10.95 0.91 9.76
N VAL A 33 9.63 1.04 9.92
CA VAL A 33 8.72 -0.11 10.09
C VAL A 33 8.65 -0.94 8.80
N GLY A 34 8.69 -0.27 7.64
CA GLY A 34 8.67 -0.87 6.32
C GLY A 34 9.83 -1.84 6.03
N ILE A 35 11.00 -1.62 6.66
CA ILE A 35 12.18 -2.48 6.47
C ILE A 35 12.04 -3.80 7.25
N LEU A 36 11.21 -3.84 8.30
CA LEU A 36 11.01 -5.03 9.11
C LEU A 36 10.32 -6.11 8.26
N PRO A 37 10.94 -7.29 8.10
CA PRO A 37 10.27 -8.45 7.49
C PRO A 37 8.92 -8.71 8.18
N GLY A 38 7.93 -9.19 7.43
CA GLY A 38 6.59 -9.49 7.96
C GLY A 38 5.70 -8.26 8.28
N LEU A 39 6.28 -7.13 8.68
CA LEU A 39 5.57 -5.87 8.98
C LEU A 39 5.67 -4.84 7.87
N GLY A 40 6.56 -5.08 6.90
CA GLY A 40 6.89 -4.12 5.84
C GLY A 40 5.81 -3.88 4.79
N SER A 41 4.64 -4.51 4.90
CA SER A 41 3.51 -4.18 4.02
C SER A 41 2.95 -2.80 4.42
N PRO A 42 2.64 -1.92 3.44
CA PRO A 42 2.09 -0.60 3.76
C PRO A 42 0.82 -0.68 4.59
N ALA A 43 -0.02 -1.69 4.36
CA ALA A 43 -1.24 -1.92 5.14
C ALA A 43 -0.93 -2.24 6.61
N ALA A 44 0.01 -3.15 6.89
CA ALA A 44 0.42 -3.47 8.26
C ALA A 44 1.08 -2.27 8.94
N THR A 45 1.93 -1.54 8.22
CA THR A 45 2.60 -0.35 8.75
C THR A 45 1.61 0.76 9.11
N LEU A 46 0.63 1.03 8.24
CA LEU A 46 -0.46 1.97 8.53
C LEU A 46 -1.30 1.52 9.72
N ALA A 47 -1.64 0.23 9.80
CA ALA A 47 -2.40 -0.33 10.91
C ALA A 47 -1.67 -0.13 12.25
N VAL A 48 -0.35 -0.36 12.29
CA VAL A 48 0.48 -0.18 13.48
C VAL A 48 0.56 1.27 13.93
N LEU A 49 0.63 2.20 12.98
CA LEU A 49 0.83 3.62 13.26
C LEU A 49 -0.48 4.42 13.32
N LEU A 50 -1.63 3.83 12.96
CA LEU A 50 -2.94 4.48 13.00
C LEU A 50 -3.25 5.12 14.37
N PRO A 51 -3.02 4.45 15.52
CA PRO A 51 -3.30 5.05 16.84
C PRO A 51 -2.55 6.36 17.09
N LEU A 52 -1.37 6.53 16.50
CA LEU A 52 -0.60 7.77 16.61
C LEU A 52 -1.23 8.91 15.81
N THR A 53 -1.81 8.61 14.64
CA THR A 53 -2.46 9.61 13.79
C THR A 53 -3.83 10.05 14.27
N LEU A 54 -4.54 9.20 15.03
CA LEU A 54 -5.85 9.54 15.60
C LEU A 54 -5.78 10.65 16.67
N ARG A 55 -4.58 10.95 17.19
CA ARG A 55 -4.36 12.05 18.14
C ARG A 55 -4.13 13.40 17.46
N LEU A 56 -4.00 13.44 16.14
CA LEU A 56 -3.73 14.63 15.35
C LEU A 56 -5.02 15.21 14.77
N GLN A 57 -4.98 16.47 14.33
CA GLN A 57 -6.06 17.01 13.50
C GLN A 57 -6.24 16.14 12.24
N PRO A 58 -7.48 15.87 11.78
CA PRO A 58 -7.74 14.93 10.69
C PRO A 58 -6.88 15.17 9.44
N THR A 59 -6.73 16.43 9.03
CA THR A 59 -5.90 16.81 7.87
C THR A 59 -4.43 16.44 8.07
N THR A 60 -3.85 16.77 9.22
CA THR A 60 -2.46 16.43 9.54
C THR A 60 -2.26 14.92 9.70
N GLY A 61 -3.23 14.22 10.29
CA GLY A 61 -3.24 12.76 10.41
C GLY A 61 -3.23 12.07 9.04
N LEU A 62 -4.05 12.55 8.10
CA LEU A 62 -4.07 12.04 6.72
C LEU A 62 -2.75 12.29 5.98
N ILE A 63 -2.15 13.47 6.15
CA ILE A 63 -0.84 13.80 5.56
C ILE A 63 0.27 12.90 6.14
N MET A 64 0.26 12.67 7.45
CA MET A 64 1.19 11.73 8.09
C MET A 64 0.98 10.30 7.59
N MET A 65 -0.28 9.83 7.46
CA MET A 65 -0.62 8.52 6.88
C MET A 65 -0.11 8.38 5.44
N ALA A 66 -0.23 9.43 4.61
CA ALA A 66 0.33 9.43 3.26
C ALA A 66 1.86 9.29 3.28
N GLY A 67 2.54 10.00 4.19
CA GLY A 67 3.98 9.84 4.42
C GLY A 67 4.35 8.41 4.83
N ILE A 68 3.61 7.82 5.77
CA ILE A 68 3.82 6.44 6.23
C ILE A 68 3.65 5.45 5.08
N TYR A 69 2.60 5.59 4.29
CA TYR A 69 2.32 4.71 3.15
C TYR A 69 3.46 4.73 2.13
N HIS A 70 3.91 5.91 1.71
CA HIS A 70 5.00 6.04 0.74
C HIS A 70 6.36 5.61 1.32
N GLY A 71 6.63 5.89 2.59
CA GLY A 71 7.83 5.41 3.30
C GLY A 71 7.89 3.89 3.36
N ALA A 72 6.78 3.24 3.71
CA ALA A 72 6.69 1.78 3.74
C ALA A 72 6.85 1.16 2.35
N LYS A 73 6.24 1.74 1.31
CA LYS A 73 6.44 1.32 -0.08
C LYS A 73 7.90 1.41 -0.53
N PHE A 74 8.60 2.48 -0.16
CA PHE A 74 10.02 2.67 -0.48
C PHE A 74 10.93 1.68 0.28
N ALA A 75 10.63 1.42 1.55
CA ALA A 75 11.32 0.38 2.30
C ALA A 75 11.09 -1.02 1.71
N GLY A 76 9.87 -1.31 1.25
CA GLY A 76 9.53 -2.58 0.59
C GLY A 76 10.26 -2.78 -0.75
N SER A 77 10.47 -1.72 -1.54
CA SER A 77 11.29 -1.81 -2.75
C SER A 77 12.77 -1.99 -2.41
N THR A 78 13.26 -1.30 -1.37
CA THR A 78 14.65 -1.41 -0.90
C THR A 78 14.98 -2.82 -0.43
N THR A 79 14.12 -3.44 0.38
CA THR A 79 14.30 -4.81 0.88
C THR A 79 14.19 -5.86 -0.24
N ALA A 80 13.28 -5.68 -1.20
CA ALA A 80 13.19 -6.54 -2.38
C ALA A 80 14.47 -6.47 -3.24
N ILE A 81 14.98 -5.27 -3.53
CA ILE A 81 16.17 -5.06 -4.37
C ILE A 81 17.44 -5.56 -3.66
N LEU A 82 17.66 -5.18 -2.39
CA LEU A 82 18.91 -5.48 -1.70
C LEU A 82 18.94 -6.89 -1.13
N LEU A 83 17.82 -7.37 -0.58
CA LEU A 83 17.81 -8.59 0.23
C LEU A 83 17.04 -9.73 -0.44
N ASN A 84 16.41 -9.51 -1.59
CA ASN A 84 15.52 -10.48 -2.24
C ASN A 84 14.38 -10.95 -1.33
N ILE A 85 13.92 -10.08 -0.43
CA ILE A 85 12.83 -10.35 0.52
C ILE A 85 11.70 -9.36 0.20
N PRO A 86 10.69 -9.77 -0.57
CA PRO A 86 9.55 -8.90 -0.85
C PRO A 86 8.67 -8.78 0.40
N THR A 87 8.38 -7.54 0.82
CA THR A 87 7.45 -7.26 1.94
C THR A 87 6.00 -7.10 1.49
N GLU A 88 5.75 -7.00 0.18
CA GLU A 88 4.42 -6.91 -0.43
C GLU A 88 4.41 -7.66 -1.76
N THR A 89 3.24 -8.18 -2.17
CA THR A 89 3.05 -8.89 -3.44
C THR A 89 3.46 -8.06 -4.66
N SER A 90 3.28 -6.74 -4.64
CA SER A 90 3.70 -5.85 -5.74
C SER A 90 5.21 -5.68 -5.86
N SER A 91 5.99 -5.90 -4.78
CA SER A 91 7.45 -5.75 -4.82
C SER A 91 8.19 -7.01 -5.26
N VAL A 92 7.47 -8.14 -5.47
CA VAL A 92 8.06 -9.39 -5.98
C VAL A 92 8.70 -9.19 -7.35
N VAL A 93 8.17 -8.31 -8.19
CA VAL A 93 8.77 -8.04 -9.52
C VAL A 93 10.16 -7.41 -9.39
N LEU A 94 10.38 -6.59 -8.34
CA LEU A 94 11.69 -5.99 -8.06
C LEU A 94 12.73 -7.01 -7.60
N CYS A 95 12.31 -8.15 -7.07
CA CYS A 95 13.19 -9.28 -6.76
C CYS A 95 13.77 -9.94 -8.02
N TYR A 96 13.06 -9.89 -9.15
CA TYR A 96 13.57 -10.48 -10.41
C TYR A 96 14.59 -9.57 -11.08
N ASP A 97 14.27 -8.29 -11.27
CA ASP A 97 15.13 -7.39 -12.04
C ASP A 97 16.04 -6.54 -11.16
N GLY A 98 15.48 -5.94 -10.11
CA GLY A 98 16.18 -5.04 -9.21
C GLY A 98 17.26 -5.75 -8.40
N HIS A 99 16.97 -6.95 -7.91
CA HIS A 99 17.95 -7.76 -7.19
C HIS A 99 19.11 -8.23 -8.07
N GLU A 100 18.84 -8.61 -9.32
CA GLU A 100 19.89 -8.96 -10.28
C GLU A 100 20.78 -7.75 -10.65
N LEU A 101 20.21 -6.54 -10.70
CA LEU A 101 20.98 -5.30 -10.81
C LEU A 101 21.83 -5.05 -9.55
N ALA A 102 21.31 -5.33 -8.36
CA ALA A 102 22.05 -5.22 -7.11
C ALA A 102 23.24 -6.19 -7.07
N LYS A 103 23.08 -7.44 -7.53
CA LYS A 103 24.17 -8.42 -7.67
C LYS A 103 25.28 -7.96 -8.61
N LYS A 104 24.95 -7.18 -9.63
CA LYS A 104 25.91 -6.57 -10.58
C LYS A 104 26.57 -5.30 -10.03
N GLY A 105 26.43 -5.00 -8.74
CA GLY A 105 26.96 -3.78 -8.11
C GLY A 105 26.17 -2.51 -8.42
N ARG A 106 25.01 -2.61 -9.08
CA ARG A 106 24.13 -1.48 -9.45
C ARG A 106 22.92 -1.36 -8.52
N ALA A 107 23.11 -1.63 -7.23
CA ALA A 107 22.04 -1.54 -6.23
C ALA A 107 21.47 -0.13 -6.09
N GLY A 108 22.35 0.88 -6.03
CA GLY A 108 21.94 2.28 -5.91
C GLY A 108 21.07 2.75 -7.08
N PRO A 109 21.51 2.62 -8.34
CA PRO A 109 20.69 2.97 -9.50
C PRO A 109 19.35 2.24 -9.56
N ALA A 110 19.30 0.97 -9.13
CA ALA A 110 18.04 0.22 -9.07
C ALA A 110 17.06 0.82 -8.05
N MET A 111 17.53 1.16 -6.84
CA MET A 111 16.71 1.82 -5.82
C MET A 111 16.26 3.22 -6.25
N GLY A 112 17.16 4.02 -6.84
CA GLY A 112 16.82 5.33 -7.37
C GLY A 112 15.82 5.27 -8.52
N MET A 113 15.94 4.29 -9.42
CA MET A 113 14.99 4.10 -10.50
C MET A 113 13.61 3.69 -9.98
N SER A 114 13.54 2.82 -8.98
CA SER A 114 12.30 2.46 -8.29
C SER A 114 11.63 3.67 -7.62
N ALA A 115 12.41 4.53 -6.94
CA ALA A 115 11.88 5.74 -6.32
C ALA A 115 11.35 6.75 -7.34
N ILE A 116 12.10 7.01 -8.42
CA ILE A 116 11.71 7.98 -9.46
C ILE A 116 10.48 7.51 -10.22
N SER A 117 10.45 6.24 -10.63
CA SER A 117 9.27 5.68 -11.33
C SER A 117 8.03 5.70 -10.44
N GLY A 118 8.15 5.31 -9.17
CA GLY A 118 7.07 5.37 -8.19
C GLY A 118 6.57 6.79 -7.92
N PHE A 119 7.47 7.77 -7.85
CA PHE A 119 7.13 9.18 -7.70
C PHE A 119 6.34 9.71 -8.91
N ILE A 120 6.80 9.42 -10.13
CA ILE A 120 6.11 9.83 -11.37
C ILE A 120 4.73 9.17 -11.43
N ALA A 121 4.64 7.86 -11.22
CA ALA A 121 3.37 7.12 -11.25
C ALA A 121 2.39 7.63 -10.19
N SER A 122 2.86 7.90 -8.97
CA SER A 122 2.03 8.44 -7.88
C SER A 122 1.54 9.86 -8.22
N THR A 123 2.41 10.71 -8.78
CA THR A 123 2.05 12.07 -9.18
C THR A 123 1.00 12.06 -10.28
N VAL A 124 1.21 11.26 -11.33
CA VAL A 124 0.25 11.09 -12.43
C VAL A 124 -1.07 10.55 -11.90
N GLY A 125 -1.03 9.54 -11.02
CA GLY A 125 -2.22 8.94 -10.42
C GLY A 125 -3.02 9.93 -9.57
N VAL A 126 -2.35 10.73 -8.73
CA VAL A 126 -3.01 11.77 -7.92
C VAL A 126 -3.65 12.83 -8.81
N ILE A 127 -2.94 13.32 -9.83
CA ILE A 127 -3.48 14.31 -10.78
C ILE A 127 -4.71 13.73 -11.50
N ALA A 128 -4.57 12.53 -12.08
CA ALA A 128 -5.66 11.87 -12.79
C ALA A 128 -6.88 11.67 -11.88
N LEU A 129 -6.65 11.21 -10.64
CA LEU A 129 -7.70 11.04 -9.64
C LEU A 129 -8.34 12.37 -9.26
N THR A 130 -7.60 13.46 -9.07
CA THR A 130 -8.19 14.76 -8.73
C THR A 130 -9.20 15.24 -9.78
N PHE A 131 -8.93 14.98 -11.07
CA PHE A 131 -9.85 15.36 -12.15
C PHE A 131 -10.99 14.36 -12.37
N THR A 132 -10.78 13.07 -12.11
CA THR A 132 -11.82 12.03 -12.27
C THR A 132 -12.68 11.85 -11.03
N ALA A 133 -12.19 12.18 -9.84
CA ALA A 133 -12.89 11.98 -8.56
C ALA A 133 -14.27 12.66 -8.51
N PRO A 134 -14.47 13.91 -8.97
CA PRO A 134 -15.80 14.52 -8.99
C PRO A 134 -16.79 13.73 -9.88
N THR A 135 -16.33 13.25 -11.03
CA THR A 135 -17.15 12.45 -11.95
C THR A 135 -17.51 11.10 -11.33
N ILE A 136 -16.53 10.43 -10.71
CA ILE A 136 -16.74 9.16 -10.01
C ILE A 136 -17.70 9.34 -8.83
N ALA A 137 -17.55 10.41 -8.04
CA ALA A 137 -18.42 10.71 -6.92
C ALA A 137 -19.88 10.96 -7.37
N ASN A 138 -20.08 11.73 -8.43
CA ASN A 138 -21.41 11.96 -9.00
C ASN A 138 -22.05 10.68 -9.57
N LEU A 139 -21.24 9.75 -10.08
CA LEU A 139 -21.72 8.45 -10.51
C LEU A 139 -22.08 7.56 -9.31
N ALA A 140 -21.23 7.55 -8.28
CA ALA A 140 -21.44 6.77 -7.06
C ALA A 140 -22.71 7.19 -6.29
N VAL A 141 -23.03 8.49 -6.25
CA VAL A 141 -24.27 8.98 -5.60
C VAL A 141 -25.54 8.52 -6.35
N LYS A 142 -25.44 8.18 -7.64
CA LYS A 142 -26.56 7.64 -8.43
C LYS A 142 -26.74 6.14 -8.24
N PHE A 143 -25.82 5.45 -7.58
CA PHE A 143 -25.94 4.02 -7.38
C PHE A 143 -27.06 3.73 -6.40
N GLY A 144 -28.00 2.89 -6.81
CA GLY A 144 -29.02 2.35 -5.94
C GLY A 144 -28.55 1.05 -5.27
N PRO A 145 -29.44 0.44 -4.47
CA PRO A 145 -29.18 -0.86 -3.87
C PRO A 145 -28.71 -1.96 -4.86
N PRO A 146 -29.26 -2.10 -6.10
CA PRO A 146 -28.79 -3.15 -7.01
C PRO A 146 -27.40 -2.88 -7.59
N GLU A 147 -27.06 -1.62 -7.89
CA GLU A 147 -25.72 -1.25 -8.35
C GLU A 147 -24.68 -1.50 -7.24
N PHE A 148 -24.99 -1.13 -5.99
CA PHE A 148 -24.12 -1.44 -4.85
C PHE A 148 -23.96 -2.95 -4.64
N ALA A 149 -25.04 -3.73 -4.72
CA ALA A 149 -24.98 -5.17 -4.56
C ALA A 149 -24.14 -5.84 -5.66
N SER A 150 -24.35 -5.46 -6.92
CA SER A 150 -23.58 -5.98 -8.06
C SER A 150 -22.10 -5.60 -7.97
N LEU A 151 -21.77 -4.37 -7.57
CA LEU A 151 -20.39 -3.93 -7.37
C LEU A 151 -19.69 -4.75 -6.27
N MET A 152 -20.38 -5.00 -5.14
CA MET A 152 -19.86 -5.82 -4.05
C MET A 152 -19.61 -7.26 -4.49
N VAL A 153 -20.57 -7.88 -5.21
CA VAL A 153 -20.41 -9.23 -5.78
C VAL A 153 -19.25 -9.27 -6.76
N PHE A 154 -19.12 -8.27 -7.63
CA PHE A 154 -18.01 -8.16 -8.57
C PHE A 154 -16.66 -8.08 -7.86
N GLY A 155 -16.56 -7.28 -6.79
CA GLY A 155 -15.35 -7.22 -5.95
C GLY A 155 -14.99 -8.57 -5.33
N LEU A 156 -15.97 -9.30 -4.79
CA LEU A 156 -15.76 -10.64 -4.23
C LEU A 156 -15.30 -11.65 -5.30
N LEU A 157 -15.89 -11.60 -6.50
CA LEU A 157 -15.46 -12.45 -7.62
C LEU A 157 -14.01 -12.19 -8.02
N LEU A 158 -13.57 -10.93 -8.02
CA LEU A 158 -12.20 -10.59 -8.33
C LEU A 158 -11.22 -11.09 -7.25
N VAL A 159 -11.59 -11.02 -5.97
CA VAL A 159 -10.78 -11.61 -4.89
C VAL A 159 -10.56 -13.11 -5.12
N ILE A 160 -11.60 -13.85 -5.51
CA ILE A 160 -11.48 -15.29 -5.82
C ILE A 160 -10.58 -15.50 -7.04
N SER A 161 -10.73 -14.68 -8.08
CA SER A 161 -9.88 -14.74 -9.27
C SER A 161 -8.40 -14.51 -8.96
N MET A 162 -8.07 -13.78 -7.89
CA MET A 162 -6.70 -13.53 -7.46
C MET A 162 -6.09 -14.65 -6.62
N ALA A 163 -6.87 -15.62 -6.14
CA ALA A 163 -6.39 -16.70 -5.27
C ALA A 163 -5.45 -17.72 -5.97
N GLY A 164 -5.09 -17.47 -7.23
CA GLY A 164 -4.11 -18.24 -7.98
C GLY A 164 -4.64 -19.59 -8.45
N LYS A 165 -3.90 -20.67 -8.18
CA LYS A 165 -4.13 -21.99 -8.79
C LYS A 165 -5.39 -22.71 -8.33
N SER A 166 -6.02 -22.28 -7.23
CA SER A 166 -7.20 -22.95 -6.66
C SER A 166 -8.28 -21.93 -6.30
N PRO A 167 -9.26 -21.68 -7.21
CA PRO A 167 -10.36 -20.77 -6.93
C PRO A 167 -11.22 -21.24 -5.74
N VAL A 168 -11.30 -22.55 -5.52
CA VAL A 168 -12.01 -23.14 -4.37
C VAL A 168 -11.39 -22.71 -3.03
N LYS A 169 -10.05 -22.74 -2.92
CA LYS A 169 -9.35 -22.26 -1.71
C LYS A 169 -9.55 -20.76 -1.51
N GLY A 170 -9.53 -20.00 -2.61
CA GLY A 170 -9.87 -18.57 -2.61
C GLY A 170 -11.26 -18.29 -2.07
N PHE A 171 -12.26 -19.01 -2.57
CA PHE A 171 -13.64 -18.91 -2.12
C PHE A 171 -13.78 -19.24 -0.63
N ILE A 172 -13.22 -20.36 -0.18
CA ILE A 172 -13.26 -20.75 1.24
C ILE A 172 -12.61 -19.67 2.12
N SER A 173 -11.43 -19.18 1.75
CA SER A 173 -10.74 -18.13 2.51
C SER A 173 -11.53 -16.82 2.54
N MET A 174 -12.15 -16.44 1.42
CA MET A 174 -12.98 -15.25 1.33
C MET A 174 -14.22 -15.37 2.22
N THR A 175 -14.93 -16.51 2.17
CA THR A 175 -16.11 -16.75 3.01
C THR A 175 -15.75 -16.73 4.49
N LEU A 176 -14.63 -17.36 4.89
CA LEU A 176 -14.14 -17.30 6.27
C LEU A 176 -13.82 -15.87 6.70
N GLY A 177 -13.15 -15.09 5.85
CA GLY A 177 -12.86 -13.68 6.11
C GLY A 177 -14.13 -12.84 6.29
N LEU A 178 -15.14 -13.06 5.42
CA LEU A 178 -16.43 -12.38 5.53
C LEU A 178 -17.16 -12.74 6.82
N LEU A 179 -17.16 -14.02 7.22
CA LEU A 179 -17.78 -14.46 8.48
C LEU A 179 -17.15 -13.73 9.68
N VAL A 180 -15.82 -13.66 9.73
CA VAL A 180 -15.09 -12.93 10.79
C VAL A 180 -15.38 -11.42 10.74
N ALA A 181 -15.44 -10.82 9.56
CA ALA A 181 -15.73 -9.39 9.40
C ALA A 181 -17.17 -9.01 9.79
N THR A 182 -18.11 -9.96 9.72
CA THR A 182 -19.51 -9.74 10.13
C THR A 182 -19.76 -9.91 11.63
N VAL A 183 -18.76 -10.29 12.42
CA VAL A 183 -18.88 -10.36 13.88
C VAL A 183 -19.03 -8.95 14.44
N GLY A 184 -20.09 -8.71 15.24
CA GLY A 184 -20.34 -7.43 15.92
C GLY A 184 -21.74 -6.87 15.68
N VAL A 185 -21.91 -5.59 16.03
CA VAL A 185 -23.15 -4.87 15.79
C VAL A 185 -23.16 -4.35 14.35
N ASP A 186 -24.18 -4.73 13.59
CA ASP A 186 -24.37 -4.23 12.23
C ASP A 186 -24.77 -2.74 12.27
N LEU A 187 -23.95 -1.87 11.67
CA LEU A 187 -24.15 -0.41 11.69
C LEU A 187 -25.45 0.07 11.02
N VAL A 188 -26.02 -0.73 10.13
CA VAL A 188 -27.23 -0.37 9.37
C VAL A 188 -28.49 -0.77 10.13
N SER A 189 -28.54 -1.99 10.62
CA SER A 189 -29.72 -2.58 11.26
C SER A 189 -29.69 -2.55 12.79
N GLY A 190 -28.54 -2.31 13.41
CA GLY A 190 -28.33 -2.41 14.86
C GLY A 190 -28.36 -3.86 15.39
N SER A 191 -28.50 -4.86 14.50
CA SER A 191 -28.58 -6.27 14.90
C SER A 191 -27.21 -6.80 15.32
N GLN A 192 -27.19 -7.64 16.35
CA GLN A 192 -25.98 -8.32 16.81
C GLN A 192 -25.74 -9.58 15.99
N ARG A 193 -24.56 -9.71 15.40
CA ARG A 193 -24.16 -10.88 14.60
C ARG A 193 -22.97 -11.57 15.25
N TYR A 194 -23.12 -12.85 15.55
CA TYR A 194 -22.05 -13.69 16.08
C TYR A 194 -21.38 -13.16 17.38
N THR A 195 -22.10 -12.38 18.19
CA THR A 195 -21.59 -11.83 19.47
C THR A 195 -21.69 -12.84 20.63
N PHE A 196 -22.53 -13.87 20.50
CA PHE A 196 -22.75 -14.94 21.50
C PHE A 196 -22.98 -14.41 22.94
N GLY A 197 -23.56 -13.21 23.08
CA GLY A 197 -23.79 -12.56 24.38
C GLY A 197 -22.55 -11.93 25.03
N ASN A 198 -21.39 -11.93 24.38
CA ASN A 198 -20.17 -11.30 24.88
C ASN A 198 -20.07 -9.86 24.40
N ILE A 199 -20.04 -8.92 25.35
CA ILE A 199 -19.97 -7.48 25.06
C ILE A 199 -18.67 -7.07 24.35
N ASN A 200 -17.58 -7.80 24.55
CA ASN A 200 -16.30 -7.51 23.87
C ASN A 200 -16.36 -7.79 22.37
N LEU A 201 -17.35 -8.56 21.91
CA LEU A 201 -17.56 -8.84 20.48
C LEU A 201 -18.47 -7.81 19.81
N TYR A 202 -19.04 -6.84 20.54
CA TYR A 202 -19.93 -5.83 19.95
C TYR A 202 -19.19 -4.90 18.98
N ASP A 203 -17.96 -4.54 19.33
CA ASP A 203 -17.03 -3.78 18.47
C ASP A 203 -16.49 -4.63 17.30
N GLY A 204 -16.86 -5.91 17.25
CA GLY A 204 -16.40 -6.87 16.27
C GLY A 204 -14.94 -7.28 16.45
N VAL A 205 -14.43 -8.05 15.48
CA VAL A 205 -13.02 -8.40 15.44
C VAL A 205 -12.25 -7.20 14.89
N GLN A 206 -11.53 -6.50 15.77
CA GLN A 206 -10.69 -5.37 15.38
C GLN A 206 -9.55 -5.86 14.47
N PHE A 207 -9.77 -5.76 13.16
CA PHE A 207 -8.84 -6.22 12.12
C PHE A 207 -7.42 -5.69 12.35
N ILE A 208 -7.30 -4.42 12.73
CA ILE A 208 -6.02 -3.78 13.05
C ILE A 208 -5.31 -4.53 14.19
N THR A 209 -5.97 -4.69 15.33
CA THR A 209 -5.43 -5.34 16.52
C THR A 209 -5.03 -6.79 16.25
N LEU A 210 -5.89 -7.53 15.55
CA LEU A 210 -5.65 -8.94 15.23
C LEU A 210 -4.46 -9.10 14.27
N THR A 211 -4.42 -8.28 13.23
CA THR A 211 -3.34 -8.27 12.24
C THR A 211 -2.00 -7.90 12.91
N LEU A 212 -2.01 -6.92 13.79
CA LEU A 212 -0.83 -6.45 14.53
C LEU A 212 -0.29 -7.51 15.48
N GLY A 213 -1.17 -8.19 16.23
CA GLY A 213 -0.79 -9.33 17.07
C GLY A 213 -0.24 -10.50 16.28
N LEU A 214 -0.90 -10.87 15.18
CA LEU A 214 -0.47 -11.99 14.33
C LEU A 214 0.91 -11.73 13.70
N PHE A 215 1.13 -10.53 13.17
CA PHE A 215 2.43 -10.18 12.60
C PHE A 215 3.54 -10.05 13.64
N ALA A 216 3.26 -9.46 14.82
CA ALA A 216 4.24 -9.36 15.89
C ALA A 216 4.70 -10.75 16.35
N VAL A 217 3.77 -11.70 16.50
CA VAL A 217 4.10 -13.09 16.86
C VAL A 217 4.86 -13.79 15.74
N ALA A 218 4.41 -13.67 14.49
CA ALA A 218 5.09 -14.27 13.35
C ALA A 218 6.53 -13.78 13.22
N GLU A 219 6.78 -12.48 13.43
CA GLU A 219 8.11 -11.88 13.33
C GLU A 219 9.04 -12.35 14.45
N VAL A 220 8.52 -12.53 15.68
CA VAL A 220 9.30 -13.13 16.77
C VAL A 220 9.73 -14.55 16.40
N LEU A 221 8.81 -15.37 15.86
CA LEU A 221 9.10 -16.74 15.47
C LEU A 221 10.12 -16.82 14.31
N VAL A 222 9.95 -15.99 13.27
CA VAL A 222 10.88 -15.93 12.13
C VAL A 222 12.26 -15.43 12.54
N ASN A 223 12.35 -14.46 13.44
CA ASN A 223 13.64 -13.98 13.95
C ASN A 223 14.37 -15.03 14.79
N VAL A 224 13.64 -15.88 15.52
CA VAL A 224 14.22 -17.01 16.25
C VAL A 224 14.75 -18.08 15.29
N GLU A 225 14.08 -18.31 14.16
CA GLU A 225 14.49 -19.30 13.16
C GLU A 225 15.68 -18.84 12.28
N ARG A 226 15.78 -17.52 12.00
CA ARG A 226 16.82 -16.98 11.13
C ARG A 226 18.20 -16.97 11.81
N LYS A 227 19.07 -17.89 11.40
CA LYS A 227 20.53 -17.75 11.58
C LYS A 227 21.00 -16.50 10.83
N ARG A 228 21.53 -15.49 11.54
CA ARG A 228 22.10 -14.26 10.96
C ARG A 228 23.18 -14.61 9.91
N GLY A 229 22.80 -14.58 8.64
CA GLY A 229 23.75 -14.60 7.52
C GLY A 229 24.42 -13.23 7.37
N LYS A 230 25.67 -13.23 6.90
CA LYS A 230 26.40 -11.99 6.57
C LYS A 230 25.60 -11.17 5.55
N PRO A 231 25.55 -9.83 5.67
CA PRO A 231 24.94 -9.00 4.64
C PRO A 231 25.65 -9.25 3.29
N LEU A 232 24.90 -9.74 2.30
CA LEU A 232 25.45 -10.13 0.99
C LEU A 232 25.90 -8.93 0.14
N PHE A 233 25.51 -7.70 0.48
CA PHE A 233 25.72 -6.52 -0.35
C PHE A 233 26.23 -5.34 0.47
N SER A 234 27.20 -4.60 -0.09
CA SER A 234 27.66 -3.34 0.49
C SER A 234 26.57 -2.28 0.35
N VAL A 235 26.12 -1.71 1.46
CA VAL A 235 25.25 -0.53 1.45
C VAL A 235 25.96 0.58 0.66
N PRO A 236 25.30 1.20 -0.35
CA PRO A 236 25.88 2.31 -1.09
C PRO A 236 26.29 3.42 -0.13
N ARG A 237 27.54 3.89 -0.22
CA ARG A 237 28.09 4.84 0.77
C ARG A 237 27.82 6.30 0.40
N LYS A 238 27.43 6.58 -0.86
CA LYS A 238 27.23 7.96 -1.36
C LYS A 238 25.88 8.13 -2.04
N LEU A 239 25.25 9.28 -1.83
CA LEU A 239 23.98 9.67 -2.45
C LEU A 239 24.04 9.63 -3.99
N ARG A 240 25.20 9.94 -4.56
CA ARG A 240 25.45 9.93 -6.01
C ARG A 240 25.47 8.52 -6.61
N GLU A 241 25.75 7.50 -5.79
CA GLU A 241 25.67 6.09 -6.20
C GLU A 241 24.21 5.60 -6.24
N LEU A 242 23.27 6.32 -5.62
CA LEU A 242 21.84 5.99 -5.64
C LEU A 242 21.14 6.47 -6.92
N LEU A 243 21.70 7.45 -7.63
CA LEU A 243 21.02 8.06 -8.78
C LEU A 243 21.27 7.25 -10.07
N PRO A 244 20.21 6.87 -10.81
CA PRO A 244 20.36 6.26 -12.12
C PRO A 244 20.98 7.24 -13.12
N THR A 245 21.63 6.72 -14.15
CA THR A 245 22.20 7.58 -15.19
C THR A 245 21.10 8.18 -16.06
N LYS A 246 21.39 9.30 -16.74
CA LYS A 246 20.45 9.89 -17.72
C LYS A 246 20.07 8.91 -18.84
N GLN A 247 20.97 7.99 -19.19
CA GLN A 247 20.71 6.95 -20.18
C GLN A 247 19.74 5.89 -19.66
N ASP A 248 19.87 5.48 -18.39
CA ASP A 248 18.93 4.58 -17.73
C ASP A 248 17.52 5.21 -17.72
N LEU A 249 17.42 6.49 -17.32
CA LEU A 249 16.15 7.22 -17.30
C LEU A 249 15.50 7.30 -18.68
N ARG A 250 16.28 7.59 -19.73
CA ARG A 250 15.77 7.69 -21.10
C ARG A 250 15.28 6.34 -21.64
N ARG A 251 15.95 5.24 -21.27
CA ARG A 251 15.52 3.88 -21.64
C ARG A 251 14.24 3.46 -20.91
N CYS A 252 14.09 3.85 -19.65
CA CYS A 252 12.93 3.51 -18.84
C CYS A 252 11.74 4.46 -19.01
N ALA A 253 11.92 5.66 -19.57
CA ALA A 253 10.87 6.68 -19.66
C ALA A 253 9.58 6.18 -20.32
N GLY A 254 9.68 5.38 -21.39
CA GLY A 254 8.52 4.79 -22.04
C GLY A 254 7.76 3.81 -21.14
N ALA A 255 8.48 2.93 -20.44
CA ALA A 255 7.91 1.99 -19.48
C ALA A 255 7.28 2.70 -18.27
N ILE A 256 7.91 3.76 -17.75
CA ILE A 256 7.34 4.56 -16.66
C ILE A 256 6.04 5.22 -17.10
N GLY A 257 6.00 5.79 -18.31
CA GLY A 257 4.79 6.42 -18.85
C GLY A 257 3.65 5.42 -19.03
N LEU A 258 3.92 4.31 -19.74
CA LEU A 258 2.93 3.27 -19.97
C LEU A 258 2.47 2.63 -18.64
N GLY A 259 3.41 2.32 -17.75
CA GLY A 259 3.13 1.72 -16.45
C GLY A 259 2.34 2.64 -15.53
N SER A 260 2.53 3.96 -15.61
CA SER A 260 1.71 4.92 -14.86
C SER A 260 0.24 4.90 -15.33
N VAL A 261 0.01 4.82 -16.65
CA VAL A 261 -1.34 4.78 -17.22
C VAL A 261 -2.01 3.43 -16.95
N VAL A 262 -1.33 2.33 -17.26
CA VAL A 262 -1.84 0.97 -17.02
C VAL A 262 -2.08 0.74 -15.54
N GLY A 263 -1.14 1.14 -14.69
CA GLY A 263 -1.27 1.06 -13.24
C GLY A 263 -2.43 1.89 -12.69
N PHE A 264 -2.69 3.08 -13.22
CA PHE A 264 -3.86 3.87 -12.85
C PHE A 264 -5.18 3.19 -13.26
N ILE A 265 -5.28 2.68 -14.49
CA ILE A 265 -6.51 2.03 -14.98
C ILE A 265 -6.78 0.74 -14.19
N ILE A 266 -5.78 -0.12 -14.00
CA ILE A 266 -5.91 -1.37 -13.24
C ILE A 266 -6.17 -1.07 -11.77
N GLY A 267 -5.49 -0.07 -11.20
CA GLY A 267 -5.67 0.35 -9.81
C GLY A 267 -7.03 0.97 -9.52
N ALA A 268 -7.66 1.59 -10.52
CA ALA A 268 -9.02 2.13 -10.42
C ALA A 268 -10.09 1.02 -10.43
N LEU A 269 -9.78 -0.18 -10.93
CA LEU A 269 -10.71 -1.31 -10.91
C LEU A 269 -10.83 -1.91 -9.50
N PRO A 270 -12.06 -2.18 -9.01
CA PRO A 270 -12.26 -2.94 -7.77
C PRO A 270 -11.49 -4.25 -7.86
N GLY A 271 -10.82 -4.71 -6.81
CA GLY A 271 -10.12 -6.00 -6.82
C GLY A 271 -8.91 -6.14 -7.77
N GLY A 272 -8.60 -5.16 -8.63
CA GLY A 272 -7.44 -5.20 -9.55
C GLY A 272 -6.09 -5.05 -8.84
N GLY A 273 -6.05 -4.34 -7.71
CA GLY A 273 -4.94 -4.28 -6.77
C GLY A 273 -3.59 -3.78 -7.30
N SER A 274 -2.67 -3.49 -6.38
CA SER A 274 -1.27 -3.15 -6.71
C SER A 274 -0.53 -4.30 -7.40
N THR A 275 -0.98 -5.55 -7.19
CA THR A 275 -0.27 -6.75 -7.66
C THR A 275 -0.43 -6.95 -9.18
N ILE A 276 -1.64 -6.90 -9.73
CA ILE A 276 -1.84 -7.06 -11.18
C ILE A 276 -1.17 -5.91 -11.91
N GLY A 277 -1.34 -4.68 -11.39
CA GLY A 277 -0.64 -3.51 -11.90
C GLY A 277 0.85 -3.77 -12.07
N SER A 278 1.54 -4.20 -11.00
CA SER A 278 2.99 -4.42 -11.03
C SER A 278 3.48 -5.56 -11.95
N PHE A 279 2.66 -6.58 -12.20
CA PHE A 279 3.05 -7.67 -13.12
C PHE A 279 2.79 -7.34 -14.59
N VAL A 280 1.89 -6.40 -14.87
CA VAL A 280 1.50 -6.00 -16.23
C VAL A 280 2.25 -4.74 -16.69
N SER A 281 2.64 -3.85 -15.77
CA SER A 281 3.34 -2.58 -16.02
C SER A 281 4.86 -2.71 -16.01
#